data_AF-A0A7X8CUD7-F1
#
_entry.id   AF-A0A7X8CUD7-F1
#
_cell.length_a   1.000
_cell.length_b   1.000
_cell.length_c   1.000
_cell.angle_alpha   90.00
_cell.angle_beta   90.00
_cell.angle_gamma   90.00
#
_symmetry.space_group_name_H-M   'P 1'
#
loop_
_entity.id
_entity.type
_entity.pdbx_description
1 polymer ?
#
loop_
_entity_poly.entity_id
_entity_poly.type
_entity_poly.pdbx_seq_one_letter_code
_entity_poly.pdbx_strand_id
1 'polypeptide(L)'
;EGRAALERRDRVSALQSFDEAKQRIAQVKLIFPLNQEARVLELRINQVSDPDAFNREFARLIAQARTKIDAKQDLQTVYSDLLDLQAIDPKYPGLAALIERLEIQIGLRLPPPDPKALAESRTLTAAAQRVWDARNVSQFNIALTQLNRALELDPNNQTASSLKDRILTYVGGTAVVVLPSAGETLYNEAVTFLQAGDFLSARIRLTRLYETYPQARKVQKVSDLDSRLVARGY
;
A
#
# COMPACT_ATOMS: atom_id res chain seq x y z
N GLU A 1 -48.53 -5.30 -8.32
CA GLU A 1 -49.90 -5.55 -7.83
C GLU A 1 -49.94 -5.84 -6.33
N GLY A 2 -49.27 -6.89 -5.83
CA GLY A 2 -49.27 -7.20 -4.39
C GLY A 2 -48.86 -6.05 -3.44
N ARG A 3 -47.79 -5.30 -3.78
CA ARG A 3 -47.41 -4.08 -3.01
C ARG A 3 -48.49 -3.00 -3.00
N ALA A 4 -49.16 -2.77 -4.13
CA ALA A 4 -50.23 -1.78 -4.22
C ALA A 4 -51.47 -2.22 -3.40
N ALA A 5 -51.72 -3.52 -3.29
CA ALA A 5 -52.76 -4.06 -2.41
C ALA A 5 -52.40 -3.87 -0.92
N LEU A 6 -51.13 -4.06 -0.54
CA LEU A 6 -50.66 -3.73 0.83
C LEU A 6 -50.83 -2.24 1.16
N GLU A 7 -50.51 -1.34 0.24
CA GLU A 7 -50.70 0.11 0.43
C GLU A 7 -52.18 0.48 0.65
N ARG A 8 -53.09 -0.27 0.01
CA ARG A 8 -54.55 -0.16 0.21
C ARG A 8 -55.06 -0.90 1.43
N ARG A 9 -54.18 -1.49 2.26
CA ARG A 9 -54.49 -2.36 3.42
C ARG A 9 -55.27 -3.63 3.06
N ASP A 10 -55.30 -4.01 1.79
CA ASP A 10 -55.89 -5.25 1.33
C ASP A 10 -54.85 -6.38 1.42
N ARG A 11 -54.72 -6.92 2.63
CA ARG A 11 -53.73 -7.96 2.93
C ARG A 11 -54.05 -9.29 2.22
N VAL A 12 -55.32 -9.58 1.96
CA VAL A 12 -55.73 -10.85 1.33
C VAL A 12 -55.33 -10.86 -0.14
N SER A 13 -55.68 -9.82 -0.89
CA SER A 13 -55.28 -9.72 -2.30
C SER A 13 -53.77 -9.54 -2.47
N ALA A 14 -53.10 -8.87 -1.52
CA ALA A 14 -51.64 -8.80 -1.51
C ALA A 14 -50.99 -10.18 -1.38
N LEU A 15 -51.43 -10.99 -0.41
CA LEU A 15 -50.88 -12.33 -0.18
C LEU A 15 -51.12 -13.26 -1.37
N GLN A 16 -52.33 -13.25 -1.96
CA GLN A 16 -52.61 -14.02 -3.18
C GLN A 16 -51.67 -13.66 -4.34
N SER A 17 -51.47 -12.35 -4.56
CA SER A 17 -50.54 -11.88 -5.60
C SER A 17 -49.09 -12.30 -5.33
N PHE A 18 -48.68 -12.30 -4.06
CA PHE A 18 -47.34 -12.73 -3.67
C PHE A 18 -47.16 -14.25 -3.83
N ASP A 19 -48.17 -15.04 -3.51
CA ASP A 19 -48.11 -16.50 -3.66
C ASP A 19 -48.05 -16.90 -5.14
N GLU A 20 -48.82 -16.24 -6.01
CA GLU A 20 -48.74 -16.46 -7.46
C GLU A 20 -47.35 -16.08 -8.00
N ALA A 21 -46.80 -14.94 -7.56
CA ALA A 21 -45.46 -14.52 -7.94
C ALA A 21 -44.39 -15.53 -7.48
N LYS A 22 -44.50 -16.06 -6.25
CA LYS A 22 -43.59 -17.09 -5.72
C LYS A 22 -43.66 -18.38 -6.54
N GLN A 23 -44.84 -18.82 -6.95
CA GLN A 23 -44.99 -20.00 -7.80
C GLN A 23 -44.28 -19.83 -9.15
N ARG A 24 -44.44 -18.66 -9.79
CA ARG A 24 -43.76 -18.37 -11.06
C ARG A 24 -42.25 -18.29 -10.91
N ILE A 25 -41.77 -17.64 -9.84
CA ILE A 25 -40.34 -17.60 -9.51
C ILE A 25 -39.79 -19.02 -9.30
N ALA A 26 -40.52 -19.90 -8.62
CA ALA A 26 -40.09 -21.29 -8.41
C ALA A 26 -39.93 -22.04 -9.74
N GLN A 27 -40.81 -21.82 -10.72
CA GLN A 27 -40.69 -22.39 -12.06
C GLN A 27 -39.44 -21.88 -12.79
N VAL A 28 -39.15 -20.57 -12.70
CA VAL A 28 -37.94 -19.99 -13.30
C VAL A 28 -36.69 -20.56 -12.65
N LYS A 29 -36.65 -20.68 -11.32
CA LYS A 29 -35.53 -21.24 -10.56
C LYS A 29 -35.31 -22.72 -10.82
N LEU A 30 -36.33 -23.47 -11.25
CA LEU A 30 -36.18 -24.87 -11.65
C LEU A 30 -35.28 -25.01 -12.89
N ILE A 31 -35.42 -24.07 -13.83
CA ILE A 31 -34.65 -24.06 -15.09
C ILE A 31 -33.33 -23.27 -14.91
N PHE A 32 -33.37 -22.18 -14.14
CA PHE A 32 -32.25 -21.27 -13.90
C PHE A 32 -32.01 -21.06 -12.39
N PRO A 33 -31.42 -22.04 -11.69
CA PRO A 33 -31.25 -21.98 -10.23
C PRO A 33 -30.46 -20.77 -9.73
N LEU A 34 -29.56 -20.22 -10.55
CA LEU A 34 -28.70 -19.08 -10.25
C LEU A 34 -29.21 -17.75 -10.84
N ASN A 35 -30.47 -17.67 -11.29
CA ASN A 35 -31.03 -16.43 -11.80
C ASN A 35 -31.15 -15.38 -10.68
N GLN A 36 -30.32 -14.35 -10.75
CA GLN A 36 -30.22 -13.31 -9.72
C GLN A 36 -31.54 -12.53 -9.54
N GLU A 37 -32.17 -12.14 -10.65
CA GLU A 37 -33.41 -11.35 -10.62
C GLU A 37 -34.54 -12.10 -9.92
N ALA A 38 -34.68 -13.40 -10.21
CA ALA A 38 -35.69 -14.26 -9.60
C ALA A 38 -35.47 -14.39 -8.09
N ARG A 39 -34.22 -14.57 -7.66
CA ARG A 39 -33.84 -14.68 -6.24
C ARG A 39 -34.05 -13.38 -5.47
N VAL A 40 -33.60 -12.26 -6.03
CA VAL A 40 -33.82 -10.93 -5.44
C VAL A 40 -35.32 -10.62 -5.36
N LEU A 41 -36.10 -10.95 -6.39
CA LEU A 41 -37.55 -10.73 -6.38
C LEU A 41 -38.24 -11.55 -5.28
N GLU A 42 -37.85 -12.82 -5.09
CA GLU A 42 -38.36 -13.66 -4.01
C GLU A 42 -38.04 -13.06 -2.62
N LEU A 43 -36.80 -12.61 -2.41
CA LEU A 43 -36.40 -11.95 -1.16
C LEU A 43 -37.21 -10.67 -0.91
N ARG A 44 -37.44 -9.85 -1.95
CA ARG A 44 -38.27 -8.64 -1.86
C ARG A 44 -39.71 -8.94 -1.50
N ILE A 45 -40.28 -10.02 -2.07
CA ILE A 45 -41.63 -10.48 -1.72
C ILE A 45 -41.66 -10.88 -0.24
N ASN A 46 -40.71 -11.69 0.21
CA ASN A 46 -40.66 -12.11 1.61
C ASN A 46 -40.52 -10.93 2.57
N GLN A 47 -39.69 -9.95 2.24
CA GLN A 47 -39.50 -8.72 3.02
C GLN A 47 -40.82 -7.94 3.22
N VAL A 48 -41.67 -7.86 2.20
CA VAL A 48 -42.93 -7.10 2.31
C VAL A 48 -44.09 -7.94 2.85
N SER A 49 -44.06 -9.25 2.68
CA SER A 49 -45.11 -10.16 3.17
C SER A 49 -45.03 -10.38 4.68
N ASP A 50 -43.83 -10.57 5.22
CA ASP A 50 -43.57 -10.74 6.64
C ASP A 50 -42.17 -10.19 6.99
N PRO A 51 -42.09 -8.90 7.35
CA PRO A 51 -40.82 -8.25 7.66
C PRO A 51 -40.08 -8.91 8.83
N ASP A 52 -40.79 -9.39 9.85
CA ASP A 52 -40.17 -9.95 11.05
C ASP A 52 -39.57 -11.33 10.77
N ALA A 53 -40.29 -12.19 10.05
CA ALA A 53 -39.75 -13.46 9.58
C ALA A 53 -38.58 -13.25 8.61
N PHE A 54 -38.71 -12.28 7.70
CA PHE A 54 -37.65 -11.94 6.76
C PHE A 54 -36.37 -11.49 7.49
N ASN A 55 -36.46 -10.60 8.48
CA ASN A 55 -35.29 -10.12 9.22
C ASN A 55 -34.55 -11.25 9.94
N ARG A 56 -35.27 -12.21 10.53
CA ARG A 56 -34.67 -13.40 11.14
C ARG A 56 -33.96 -14.27 10.11
N GLU A 57 -34.59 -14.50 8.97
CA GLU A 57 -34.02 -15.31 7.90
C GLU A 57 -32.80 -14.63 7.26
N PHE A 58 -32.85 -13.32 7.04
CA PHE A 58 -31.76 -12.54 6.50
C PHE A 58 -30.51 -12.62 7.37
N ALA A 59 -30.68 -12.47 8.70
CA ALA A 59 -29.59 -12.63 9.65
C ALA A 59 -29.02 -14.06 9.64
N ARG A 60 -29.88 -15.08 9.51
CA ARG A 60 -29.49 -16.50 9.40
C ARG A 60 -28.65 -16.75 8.14
N LEU A 61 -29.06 -16.22 6.99
CA LEU A 61 -28.35 -16.36 5.72
C LEU A 61 -26.95 -15.73 5.79
N ILE A 62 -26.82 -14.55 6.40
CA ILE A 62 -25.51 -13.91 6.60
C ILE A 62 -24.61 -14.73 7.54
N ALA A 63 -25.16 -15.26 8.62
CA ALA A 63 -24.41 -16.13 9.53
C ALA A 63 -23.93 -17.40 8.82
N GLN A 64 -24.78 -18.03 8.01
CA GLN A 64 -24.41 -19.19 7.20
C GLN A 64 -23.33 -18.87 6.17
N ALA A 65 -23.46 -17.74 5.46
CA ALA A 65 -22.46 -17.27 4.53
C ALA A 65 -21.10 -17.10 5.21
N ARG A 66 -21.07 -16.50 6.41
CA ARG A 66 -19.84 -16.36 7.20
C ARG A 66 -19.20 -17.70 7.53
N THR A 67 -19.97 -18.67 8.02
CA THR A 67 -19.48 -20.01 8.31
C THR A 67 -18.90 -20.69 7.06
N LYS A 68 -19.56 -20.57 5.90
CA LYS A 68 -19.07 -21.14 4.64
C LYS A 68 -17.78 -20.46 4.15
N ILE A 69 -17.68 -19.14 4.29
CA ILE A 69 -16.46 -18.38 3.95
C ILE A 69 -15.28 -18.85 4.81
N ASP A 70 -15.49 -18.95 6.12
CA ASP A 70 -14.47 -19.39 7.07
C ASP A 70 -14.06 -20.85 6.80
N ALA A 71 -15.01 -21.72 6.41
CA ALA A 71 -14.76 -23.10 5.98
C ALA A 71 -14.20 -23.23 4.55
N LYS A 72 -14.10 -22.14 3.79
CA LYS A 72 -13.71 -22.10 2.37
C LYS A 72 -14.58 -22.96 1.44
N GLN A 73 -15.87 -23.07 1.74
CA GLN A 73 -16.82 -23.89 1.01
C GLN A 73 -17.71 -23.05 0.08
N ASP A 74 -17.94 -23.54 -1.14
CA ASP A 74 -18.86 -22.97 -2.13
C ASP A 74 -18.72 -21.46 -2.34
N LEU A 75 -17.48 -20.94 -2.32
CA LEU A 75 -17.22 -19.50 -2.27
C LEU A 75 -17.88 -18.70 -3.40
N GLN A 76 -18.01 -19.28 -4.61
CA GLN A 76 -18.71 -18.65 -5.73
C GLN A 76 -20.21 -18.51 -5.47
N THR A 77 -20.85 -19.55 -4.95
CA THR A 77 -22.27 -19.53 -4.57
C THR A 77 -22.49 -18.55 -3.43
N VAL A 78 -21.63 -18.58 -2.41
CA VAL A 78 -21.72 -17.64 -1.27
C VAL A 78 -21.55 -16.20 -1.73
N TYR A 79 -20.67 -15.94 -2.71
CA TYR A 79 -20.51 -14.61 -3.28
C TYR A 79 -21.80 -14.14 -3.97
N SER A 80 -22.39 -14.98 -4.83
CA SER A 80 -23.69 -14.70 -5.48
C SER A 80 -24.79 -14.42 -4.45
N ASP A 81 -24.86 -15.24 -3.39
CA ASP A 81 -25.84 -15.09 -2.32
C ASP A 81 -25.67 -13.76 -1.57
N LEU A 82 -24.44 -13.35 -1.27
CA LEU A 82 -24.18 -12.08 -0.60
C LEU A 82 -24.52 -10.87 -1.48
N LEU A 83 -24.32 -10.96 -2.80
CA LEU A 83 -24.74 -9.90 -3.73
C LEU A 83 -26.27 -9.77 -3.78
N ASP A 84 -26.99 -10.89 -3.73
CA ASP A 84 -28.46 -10.85 -3.63
C ASP A 84 -28.90 -10.16 -2.35
N LEU A 85 -28.29 -10.51 -1.21
CA LEU A 85 -28.59 -9.87 0.07
C LEU A 85 -28.26 -8.36 0.03
N GLN A 86 -27.16 -7.98 -0.61
CA GLN A 86 -26.76 -6.57 -0.78
C GLN A 86 -27.76 -5.80 -1.65
N ALA A 87 -28.37 -6.45 -2.66
CA ALA A 87 -29.40 -5.84 -3.49
C ALA A 87 -30.73 -5.60 -2.74
N ILE A 88 -30.93 -6.26 -1.60
CA ILE A 88 -32.09 -6.06 -0.72
C ILE A 88 -31.82 -5.01 0.35
N ASP A 89 -30.73 -5.18 1.10
CA ASP A 89 -30.32 -4.24 2.14
C ASP A 89 -28.82 -3.92 2.02
N PRO A 90 -28.46 -2.91 1.21
CA PRO A 90 -27.06 -2.51 1.05
C PRO A 90 -26.48 -1.87 2.30
N LYS A 91 -27.32 -1.48 3.27
CA LYS A 91 -26.91 -0.85 4.53
C LYS A 91 -26.82 -1.85 5.69
N TYR A 92 -27.06 -3.14 5.44
CA TYR A 92 -27.02 -4.14 6.50
C TYR A 92 -25.64 -4.16 7.19
N PRO A 93 -25.57 -4.04 8.52
CA PRO A 93 -24.30 -3.94 9.25
C PRO A 93 -23.37 -5.12 8.97
N GLY A 94 -22.17 -4.81 8.49
CA GLY A 94 -21.12 -5.81 8.25
C GLY A 94 -21.26 -6.63 6.95
N LEU A 95 -22.33 -6.45 6.16
CA LEU A 95 -22.50 -7.15 4.88
C LEU A 95 -21.45 -6.73 3.85
N ALA A 96 -21.26 -5.42 3.65
CA ALA A 96 -20.26 -4.89 2.72
C ALA A 96 -18.83 -5.36 3.07
N ALA A 97 -18.48 -5.34 4.36
CA ALA A 97 -17.17 -5.82 4.83
C ALA A 97 -17.01 -7.33 4.62
N LEU A 98 -18.09 -8.11 4.73
CA LEU A 98 -18.07 -9.55 4.47
C LEU A 98 -17.87 -9.85 2.98
N ILE A 99 -18.55 -9.12 2.10
CA ILE A 99 -18.38 -9.21 0.64
C ILE A 99 -16.95 -8.87 0.27
N GLU A 100 -16.42 -7.73 0.76
CA GLU A 100 -15.04 -7.32 0.51
C GLU A 100 -14.03 -8.38 0.95
N ARG A 101 -14.20 -8.94 2.16
CA ARG A 101 -13.33 -10.03 2.64
C ARG A 101 -13.38 -11.23 1.70
N LEU A 102 -14.56 -11.60 1.23
CA LEU A 102 -14.72 -12.72 0.30
C LEU A 102 -14.07 -12.41 -1.05
N GLU A 103 -14.29 -11.22 -1.62
CA GLU A 103 -13.68 -10.78 -2.89
C GLU A 103 -12.17 -10.85 -2.86
N ILE A 104 -11.55 -10.46 -1.74
CA ILE A 104 -10.11 -10.61 -1.52
C ILE A 104 -9.72 -12.09 -1.49
N GLN A 105 -10.49 -12.92 -0.80
CA GLN A 105 -10.22 -14.36 -0.66
C GLN A 105 -10.33 -15.14 -1.98
N ILE A 106 -11.23 -14.75 -2.89
CA ILE A 106 -11.39 -15.36 -4.22
C ILE A 106 -10.60 -14.64 -5.31
N GLY A 107 -9.85 -13.59 -4.97
CA GLY A 107 -8.96 -12.87 -5.90
C GLY A 107 -9.66 -11.91 -6.86
N LEU A 108 -10.91 -11.52 -6.59
CA LEU A 108 -11.64 -10.51 -7.37
C LEU A 108 -11.27 -9.08 -6.97
N ARG A 109 -10.68 -8.88 -5.79
CA ARG A 109 -10.25 -7.58 -5.28
C ARG A 109 -8.87 -7.69 -4.66
N LEU A 110 -8.00 -6.72 -4.93
CA LEU A 110 -6.72 -6.61 -4.24
C LEU A 110 -6.97 -6.26 -2.77
N PRO A 111 -6.27 -6.90 -1.81
CA PRO A 111 -6.38 -6.52 -0.42
C PRO A 111 -6.06 -5.03 -0.28
N PRO A 112 -6.84 -4.27 0.51
CA PRO A 112 -6.52 -2.88 0.79
C PRO A 112 -5.09 -2.81 1.38
N PRO A 113 -4.32 -1.76 1.05
CA PRO A 113 -3.00 -1.59 1.63
C PRO A 113 -3.11 -1.61 3.15
N ASP A 114 -2.31 -2.46 3.81
CA ASP A 114 -2.36 -2.64 5.26
C ASP A 114 -2.20 -1.27 5.95
N PRO A 115 -3.18 -0.81 6.75
CA PRO A 115 -3.10 0.47 7.44
C PRO A 115 -1.84 0.61 8.30
N LYS A 116 -1.31 -0.51 8.84
CA LYS A 116 -0.05 -0.52 9.57
C LYS A 116 1.14 -0.28 8.64
N ALA A 117 1.17 -0.94 7.48
CA ALA A 117 2.18 -0.72 6.45
C ALA A 117 2.17 0.72 5.95
N LEU A 118 0.99 1.32 5.76
CA LEU A 118 0.86 2.74 5.39
C LEU A 118 1.39 3.66 6.49
N ALA A 119 1.06 3.40 7.76
CA ALA A 119 1.56 4.19 8.89
C ALA A 119 3.08 4.07 9.05
N GLU A 120 3.63 2.87 8.88
CA GLU A 120 5.06 2.61 8.89
C GLU A 120 5.76 3.31 7.73
N SER A 121 5.23 3.23 6.51
CA SER A 121 5.73 3.97 5.35
C SER A 121 5.82 5.47 5.61
N ARG A 122 4.77 6.07 6.20
CA ARG A 122 4.76 7.50 6.58
C ARG A 122 5.82 7.81 7.64
N THR A 123 6.00 6.93 8.62
CA THR A 123 6.98 7.11 9.70
C THR A 123 8.41 7.07 9.17
N LEU A 124 8.71 6.11 8.29
CA LEU A 124 10.01 5.99 7.62
C LEU A 124 10.30 7.20 6.72
N THR A 125 9.28 7.67 5.99
CA THR A 125 9.38 8.88 5.17
C THR A 125 9.71 10.11 6.01
N ALA A 126 9.05 10.27 7.16
CA ALA A 126 9.31 11.38 8.06
C ALA A 126 10.72 11.31 8.69
N ALA A 127 11.22 10.12 9.00
CA ALA A 127 12.59 9.94 9.50
C ALA A 127 13.64 10.36 8.44
N ALA A 128 13.46 9.92 7.19
CA ALA A 128 14.32 10.30 6.07
C ALA A 128 14.25 11.80 5.78
N GLN A 129 13.07 12.41 5.90
CA GLN A 129 12.88 13.85 5.72
C GLN A 129 13.69 14.66 6.74
N ARG A 130 13.73 14.24 8.01
CA ARG A 130 14.56 14.90 9.03
C ARG A 130 16.05 14.88 8.68
N VAL A 131 16.54 13.77 8.13
CA VAL A 131 17.94 13.65 7.69
C VAL A 131 18.24 14.63 6.55
N TRP A 132 17.32 14.76 5.60
CA TRP A 132 17.41 15.72 4.51
C TRP A 132 17.38 17.17 5.00
N ASP A 133 16.45 17.51 5.88
CA ASP A 133 16.28 18.87 6.43
C ASP A 133 17.49 19.29 7.27
N ALA A 134 18.07 18.36 8.03
CA ALA A 134 19.31 18.55 8.76
C ALA A 134 20.56 18.63 7.86
N ARG A 135 20.41 18.40 6.54
CA ARG A 135 21.49 18.33 5.54
C ARG A 135 22.63 17.38 5.95
N ASN A 136 22.29 16.31 6.65
CA ASN A 136 23.28 15.37 7.14
C ASN A 136 23.67 14.36 6.05
N VAL A 137 24.57 14.78 5.17
CA VAL A 137 25.01 14.01 3.99
C VAL A 137 25.54 12.62 4.37
N SER A 138 26.21 12.50 5.53
CA SER A 138 26.72 11.21 6.03
C SER A 138 25.61 10.18 6.30
N GLN A 139 24.37 10.62 6.54
CA GLN A 139 23.22 9.78 6.82
C GLN A 139 22.31 9.57 5.60
N PHE A 140 22.65 10.10 4.43
CA PHE A 140 21.81 9.98 3.23
C PHE A 140 21.62 8.54 2.78
N ASN A 141 22.62 7.67 2.96
CA ASN A 141 22.47 6.24 2.70
C ASN A 141 21.40 5.59 3.60
N ILE A 142 21.33 5.99 4.88
CA ILE A 142 20.32 5.50 5.82
C ILE A 142 18.93 6.01 5.41
N ALA A 143 18.83 7.29 5.02
CA ALA A 143 17.59 7.87 4.52
C ALA A 143 17.09 7.18 3.25
N LEU A 144 17.98 6.85 2.31
CA LEU A 144 17.63 6.10 1.08
C LEU A 144 17.09 4.70 1.41
N THR A 145 17.70 3.98 2.36
CA THR A 145 17.19 2.67 2.82
C THR A 145 15.80 2.79 3.43
N GLN A 146 15.56 3.81 4.28
CA GLN A 146 14.25 4.07 4.87
C GLN A 146 13.19 4.39 3.80
N LEU A 147 13.56 5.15 2.77
CA LEU A 147 12.66 5.50 1.67
C LEU A 147 12.35 4.32 0.75
N ASN A 148 13.32 3.44 0.48
CA ASN A 148 13.07 2.20 -0.23
C ASN A 148 12.06 1.33 0.53
N ARG A 149 12.26 1.16 1.83
CA ARG A 149 11.32 0.40 2.66
C ARG A 149 9.94 1.04 2.72
N ALA A 150 9.86 2.37 2.78
CA ALA A 150 8.59 3.10 2.73
C ALA A 150 7.83 2.85 1.42
N LEU A 151 8.54 2.80 0.29
CA LEU A 151 7.96 2.55 -1.04
C LEU A 151 7.60 1.06 -1.28
N GLU A 152 8.27 0.13 -0.62
CA GLU A 152 7.82 -1.28 -0.59
C GLU A 152 6.48 -1.44 0.14
N LEU A 153 6.30 -0.70 1.24
CA LEU A 153 5.10 -0.74 2.08
C LEU A 153 3.93 0.06 1.49
N ASP A 154 4.23 1.18 0.82
CA ASP A 154 3.27 2.02 0.10
C ASP A 154 3.89 2.52 -1.21
N PRO A 155 3.69 1.77 -2.32
CA PRO A 155 4.18 2.17 -3.64
C PRO A 155 3.63 3.51 -4.13
N ASN A 156 2.51 3.98 -3.57
CA ASN A 156 1.87 5.25 -3.93
C ASN A 156 2.31 6.43 -3.05
N ASN A 157 3.26 6.23 -2.13
CA ASN A 157 3.79 7.30 -1.29
C ASN A 157 4.65 8.29 -2.09
N GLN A 158 3.99 9.27 -2.70
CA GLN A 158 4.61 10.31 -3.54
C GLN A 158 5.68 11.12 -2.79
N THR A 159 5.50 11.33 -1.48
CA THR A 159 6.47 12.06 -0.65
C THR A 159 7.77 11.28 -0.55
N ALA A 160 7.69 9.96 -0.32
CA ALA A 160 8.86 9.09 -0.25
C ALA A 160 9.60 9.03 -1.60
N SER A 161 8.88 8.87 -2.70
CA SER A 161 9.47 8.85 -4.05
C SER A 161 10.18 10.16 -4.37
N SER A 162 9.50 11.30 -4.16
CA SER A 162 10.07 12.62 -4.44
C SER A 162 11.30 12.92 -3.59
N LEU A 163 11.29 12.54 -2.30
CA LEU A 163 12.45 12.73 -1.43
C LEU A 163 13.62 11.84 -1.85
N LYS A 164 13.35 10.59 -2.23
CA LYS A 164 14.37 9.67 -2.73
C LYS A 164 15.04 10.23 -3.98
N ASP A 165 14.25 10.73 -4.94
CA ASP A 165 14.78 11.34 -6.16
C ASP A 165 15.62 12.58 -5.86
N ARG A 166 15.21 13.41 -4.90
CA ARG A 166 16.00 14.58 -4.46
C ARG A 166 17.32 14.17 -3.82
N ILE A 167 17.33 13.17 -2.94
CA ILE A 167 18.56 12.66 -2.32
C ILE A 167 19.45 12.04 -3.38
N LEU A 168 18.92 11.20 -4.28
CA LEU A 168 19.67 10.60 -5.38
C LEU A 168 20.20 11.65 -6.36
N THR A 169 19.43 12.71 -6.64
CA THR A 169 19.89 13.85 -7.45
C THR A 169 20.94 14.67 -6.73
N TYR A 170 20.85 14.82 -5.42
CA TYR A 170 21.87 15.49 -4.63
C TYR A 170 23.16 14.68 -4.62
N VAL A 171 23.07 13.38 -4.34
CA VAL A 171 24.19 12.43 -4.29
C VAL A 171 24.79 12.19 -5.69
N GLY A 172 23.96 12.11 -6.73
CA GLY A 172 24.36 11.90 -8.13
C GLY A 172 24.73 13.20 -8.86
N GLY A 173 24.18 14.34 -8.44
CA GLY A 173 24.53 15.70 -8.88
C GLY A 173 25.76 16.26 -8.19
N THR A 174 26.10 15.77 -6.99
CA THR A 174 27.49 15.56 -6.60
C THR A 174 28.02 14.36 -7.36
N ALA A 175 28.13 14.46 -8.69
CA ALA A 175 28.96 13.54 -9.46
C ALA A 175 30.24 13.37 -8.67
N VAL A 176 30.57 12.12 -8.30
CA VAL A 176 31.85 11.80 -7.65
C VAL A 176 32.87 12.64 -8.37
N VAL A 177 33.45 13.62 -7.69
CA VAL A 177 34.49 14.43 -8.31
C VAL A 177 35.64 13.45 -8.47
N VAL A 178 35.66 12.73 -9.59
CA VAL A 178 36.70 11.76 -9.87
C VAL A 178 37.91 12.61 -10.17
N LEU A 179 38.98 12.40 -9.40
CA LEU A 179 40.24 13.02 -9.72
C LEU A 179 40.66 12.50 -11.11
N PRO A 180 41.08 13.38 -12.03
CA PRO A 180 41.72 12.91 -13.25
C PRO A 180 42.94 12.07 -12.88
N SER A 181 43.38 11.17 -13.78
CA SER A 181 44.46 10.21 -13.50
C SER A 181 45.71 10.85 -12.87
N ALA A 182 46.09 12.06 -13.29
CA ALA A 182 47.22 12.78 -12.73
C ALA A 182 46.97 13.28 -11.28
N GLY A 183 45.73 13.63 -10.95
CA GLY A 183 45.33 13.94 -9.56
C GLY A 183 45.32 12.69 -8.67
N GLU A 184 44.94 11.53 -9.20
CA GLU A 184 45.05 10.25 -8.48
C GLU A 184 46.50 9.91 -8.13
N THR A 185 47.45 10.15 -9.04
CA THR A 185 48.88 9.97 -8.76
C THR A 185 49.36 10.85 -7.60
N LEU A 186 49.00 12.14 -7.61
CA LEU A 186 49.35 13.06 -6.52
C LEU A 186 48.77 12.61 -5.17
N TYR A 187 47.52 12.14 -5.17
CA TYR A 187 46.87 11.61 -3.97
C TYR A 187 47.59 10.35 -3.45
N ASN A 188 47.89 9.39 -4.32
CA ASN A 188 48.55 8.15 -3.93
C ASN A 188 49.95 8.39 -3.36
N GLU A 189 50.71 9.31 -3.94
CA GLU A 189 52.01 9.71 -3.38
C GLU A 189 51.88 10.33 -1.99
N ALA A 190 50.87 11.19 -1.77
CA ALA A 190 50.59 11.77 -0.45
C ALA A 190 50.27 10.67 0.59
N VAL A 191 49.52 9.64 0.18
CA VAL A 191 49.23 8.47 1.03
C VAL A 191 50.50 7.68 1.34
N THR A 192 51.38 7.45 0.36
CA THR A 192 52.66 6.76 0.58
C THR A 192 53.53 7.50 1.59
N PHE A 193 53.64 8.83 1.48
CA PHE A 193 54.38 9.64 2.46
C PHE A 193 53.75 9.58 3.85
N LEU A 194 52.42 9.64 3.95
CA LEU A 194 51.71 9.48 5.23
C LEU A 194 52.02 8.12 5.89
N GLN A 195 52.00 7.04 5.10
CA GLN A 195 52.28 5.69 5.57
C GLN A 195 53.74 5.52 5.99
N ALA A 196 54.67 6.19 5.31
CA ALA A 196 56.09 6.24 5.67
C ALA A 196 56.38 7.13 6.90
N GLY A 197 55.38 7.82 7.45
CA GLY A 197 55.55 8.75 8.57
C GLY A 197 56.12 10.12 8.18
N ASP A 198 56.30 10.39 6.88
CA ASP A 198 56.74 11.67 6.35
C ASP A 198 55.54 12.61 6.14
N PHE A 199 55.06 13.18 7.24
CA PHE A 199 53.88 14.05 7.27
C PHE A 199 54.06 15.36 6.50
N LEU A 200 55.30 15.88 6.45
CA LEU A 200 55.62 17.10 5.73
C LEU A 200 55.51 16.89 4.21
N SER A 201 56.12 15.81 3.69
CA SER A 201 56.02 15.47 2.27
C SER A 201 54.58 15.12 1.87
N ALA A 202 53.84 14.44 2.75
CA ALA A 202 52.42 14.16 2.55
C ALA A 202 51.59 15.44 2.42
N ARG A 203 51.81 16.42 3.32
CA ARG A 203 51.15 17.73 3.28
C ARG A 203 51.50 18.51 2.01
N ILE A 204 52.78 18.56 1.62
CA ILE A 204 53.22 19.25 0.40
C ILE A 204 52.52 18.66 -0.83
N ARG A 205 52.45 17.32 -0.92
CA ARG A 205 51.82 16.65 -2.05
C ARG A 205 50.31 16.88 -2.09
N LEU A 206 49.66 16.91 -0.93
CA LEU A 206 48.25 17.22 -0.80
C LEU A 206 47.93 18.68 -1.15
N THR A 207 48.77 19.64 -0.73
CA THR A 207 48.64 21.05 -1.12
C THR A 207 48.76 21.22 -2.63
N ARG A 208 49.74 20.56 -3.26
CA ARG A 208 49.90 20.57 -4.72
C ARG A 208 48.71 19.96 -5.45
N LEU A 209 48.09 18.92 -4.89
CA LEU A 209 46.84 18.35 -5.40
C LEU A 209 45.72 19.41 -5.40
N TYR A 210 45.58 20.17 -4.32
CA TYR A 210 44.57 21.22 -4.21
C TYR A 210 44.82 22.44 -5.10
N GLU A 211 46.08 22.81 -5.31
CA GLU A 211 46.46 23.89 -6.24
C GLU A 211 46.16 23.50 -7.69
N THR A 212 46.50 22.26 -8.07
CA THR A 212 46.32 21.78 -9.44
C THR A 212 44.87 21.42 -9.74
N TYR A 213 44.15 20.87 -8.75
CA TYR A 213 42.77 20.42 -8.87
C TYR A 213 41.94 20.96 -7.71
N PRO A 214 41.39 22.18 -7.80
CA PRO A 214 40.61 22.78 -6.71
C PRO A 214 39.41 21.92 -6.29
N GLN A 215 38.81 21.19 -7.23
CA GLN A 215 37.72 20.25 -6.97
C GLN A 215 38.13 19.04 -6.09
N ALA A 216 39.42 18.74 -5.96
CA ALA A 216 39.93 17.65 -5.10
C ALA A 216 39.52 17.82 -3.63
N ARG A 217 39.29 19.05 -3.17
CA ARG A 217 38.78 19.36 -1.81
C ARG A 217 37.38 18.77 -1.53
N LYS A 218 36.62 18.48 -2.58
CA LYS A 218 35.27 17.90 -2.49
C LYS A 218 35.27 16.36 -2.58
N VAL A 219 36.45 15.76 -2.73
CA VAL A 219 36.63 14.31 -2.86
C VAL A 219 36.80 13.73 -1.45
N GLN A 220 35.88 12.85 -1.05
CA GLN A 220 35.84 12.32 0.32
C GLN A 220 37.18 11.75 0.79
N LYS A 221 37.81 10.88 -0.02
CA LYS A 221 39.12 10.28 0.31
C LYS A 221 40.25 11.31 0.51
N VAL A 222 40.18 12.45 -0.18
CA VAL A 222 41.17 13.52 -0.06
C VAL A 222 40.93 14.33 1.21
N SER A 223 39.66 14.62 1.52
CA SER A 223 39.25 15.28 2.76
C SER A 223 39.62 14.45 4.01
N ASP A 224 39.48 13.13 3.94
CA ASP A 224 39.86 12.22 5.02
C ASP A 224 41.38 12.23 5.25
N LEU A 225 42.17 12.25 4.18
CA LEU A 225 43.64 12.36 4.26
C LEU A 225 44.08 13.69 4.88
N ASP A 226 43.45 14.79 4.48
CA ASP A 226 43.70 16.13 5.01
C ASP A 226 43.47 16.19 6.53
N SER A 227 42.33 15.67 6.97
CA SER A 227 41.97 15.61 8.39
C SER A 227 43.00 14.85 9.23
N ARG A 228 43.59 13.78 8.68
CA ARG A 228 44.64 12.98 9.35
C ARG A 228 45.97 13.72 9.49
N LEU A 229 46.31 14.59 8.55
CA LEU A 229 47.50 15.43 8.60
C LEU A 229 47.31 16.58 9.58
N VAL A 230 46.15 17.26 9.53
CA VAL A 230 45.79 18.34 10.47
C VAL A 230 45.82 17.84 11.91
N ALA A 231 45.26 16.64 12.18
CA ALA A 231 45.28 16.04 13.50
C ALA A 231 46.71 15.78 14.05
N ARG A 232 47.73 15.76 13.17
CA ARG A 232 49.13 15.59 13.52
C ARG A 232 49.91 16.91 13.52
N GLY A 233 49.25 18.05 13.29
CA GLY A 233 49.86 19.38 13.25
C GLY A 233 50.48 19.77 11.91
N TYR A 234 50.12 19.07 10.82
CA TYR A 234 50.62 19.32 9.47
C TYR A 234 49.52 19.77 8.53
#